data_AF-A0A317J1B4-F1
#
_entry.id   AF-A0A317J1B4-F1
#
_cell.length_a   1.000
_cell.length_b   1.000
_cell.length_c   1.000
_cell.angle_alpha   90.00
_cell.angle_beta   90.00
_cell.angle_gamma   90.00
#
_symmetry.space_group_name_H-M   'P 1'
#
loop_
_entity.id
_entity.type
_entity.pdbx_description
1 polymer ?
#
loop_
_entity_poly.entity_id
_entity_poly.type
_entity_poly.pdbx_seq_one_letter_code
_entity_poly.pdbx_strand_id
1 'polypeptide(L)'
;MAATKKKPAPAKAKSKKKAQPAPRPKPKRPAKAQPLDLSAFPAESLTSFERRICLACVLDVFTRHLGLALKTAHLEIRRHAPPLAELQGPDHVRPYFPASTTPGACPYCAAPPKWHAQLRVYRIESGKATDALRRELVKSLPKSEDQFLILEEKATQQHAFFEWLEKISGDFDLDQPGWLREVSKHYLSRKEPKVDWQALFGPIHAIRRSRRLDSGWEVDAGRLFLAPLWFDELLLVQYLVSRSQKAGGLTLEGRYTLPELFARLRKAGYLRAMGVEAHTPADALEALVAHLSGGESSLRFYYIVDRREFLEKAKALKLLKPPKPKLPQTLARARGKGQ
;
A
#
# COMPACT_ATOMS: atom_id res chain seq x y z
N MET A 1 97.72 -18.35 41.04
CA MET A 1 97.38 -18.56 39.62
C MET A 1 95.91 -18.96 39.52
N ALA A 2 95.17 -18.23 38.68
CA ALA A 2 93.73 -18.28 38.58
C ALA A 2 93.24 -19.48 37.75
N ALA A 3 92.08 -20.03 38.11
CA ALA A 3 91.14 -20.62 37.15
C ALA A 3 89.72 -20.71 37.73
N THR A 4 88.80 -20.16 36.95
CA THR A 4 87.36 -19.97 37.10
C THR A 4 86.53 -21.25 36.94
N LYS A 5 85.31 -21.27 37.50
CA LYS A 5 84.01 -21.64 36.85
C LYS A 5 82.87 -21.64 37.88
N LYS A 6 82.03 -20.60 37.88
CA LYS A 6 80.69 -20.46 37.23
C LYS A 6 79.50 -20.92 38.11
N LYS A 7 78.81 -19.91 38.65
CA LYS A 7 77.45 -19.95 39.24
C LYS A 7 76.41 -20.51 38.25
N PRO A 8 75.44 -21.33 38.68
CA PRO A 8 74.23 -21.59 37.91
C PRO A 8 73.20 -20.46 38.09
N ALA A 9 72.48 -20.20 36.99
CA ALA A 9 71.50 -19.13 36.81
C ALA A 9 70.14 -19.42 37.46
N PRO A 10 69.32 -18.39 37.77
CA PRO A 10 68.01 -18.55 38.40
C PRO A 10 66.94 -19.04 37.41
N ALA A 11 66.07 -19.92 37.90
CA ALA A 11 64.95 -20.48 37.17
C ALA A 11 63.91 -19.40 36.80
N LYS A 12 63.57 -19.33 35.51
CA LYS A 12 62.58 -18.42 34.94
C LYS A 12 61.16 -18.76 35.42
N ALA A 13 60.48 -17.75 35.96
CA ALA A 13 59.05 -17.76 36.25
C ALA A 13 58.23 -18.04 34.98
N LYS A 14 57.35 -19.05 35.04
CA LYS A 14 56.37 -19.35 33.99
C LYS A 14 55.26 -18.29 34.01
N SER A 15 55.15 -17.54 32.92
CA SER A 15 54.09 -16.57 32.68
C SER A 15 52.72 -17.25 32.52
N LYS A 16 51.76 -16.87 33.36
CA LYS A 16 50.34 -17.24 33.20
C LYS A 16 49.79 -16.58 31.94
N LYS A 17 49.52 -17.38 30.90
CA LYS A 17 48.78 -16.99 29.70
C LYS A 17 47.36 -16.57 30.10
N LYS A 18 47.01 -15.29 29.93
CA LYS A 18 45.63 -14.79 30.05
C LYS A 18 44.73 -15.52 29.07
N ALA A 19 43.70 -16.20 29.58
CA ALA A 19 42.64 -16.78 28.77
C ALA A 19 41.91 -15.66 28.02
N GLN A 20 41.82 -15.79 26.69
CA GLN A 20 41.01 -14.90 25.86
C GLN A 20 39.53 -15.12 26.18
N PRO A 21 38.72 -14.06 26.32
CA PRO A 21 37.29 -14.21 26.50
C PRO A 21 36.66 -14.80 25.24
N ALA A 22 35.80 -15.79 25.43
CA ALA A 22 35.05 -16.44 24.37
C ALA A 22 34.33 -15.41 23.48
N PRO A 23 34.28 -15.61 22.15
CA PRO A 23 33.59 -14.70 21.25
C PRO A 23 32.11 -14.66 21.63
N ARG A 24 31.64 -13.46 22.02
CA ARG A 24 30.22 -13.21 22.25
C ARG A 24 29.42 -13.64 21.01
N PRO A 25 28.31 -14.37 21.17
CA PRO A 25 27.47 -14.74 20.04
C PRO A 25 27.06 -13.47 19.30
N LYS A 26 27.39 -13.43 18.00
CA LYS A 26 26.98 -12.34 17.11
C LYS A 26 25.45 -12.22 17.21
N PRO A 27 24.91 -11.00 17.39
CA PRO A 27 23.46 -10.81 17.44
C PRO A 27 22.87 -11.40 16.16
N LYS A 28 21.90 -12.32 16.32
CA LYS A 28 21.11 -12.85 15.20
C LYS A 28 20.62 -11.66 14.39
N ARG A 29 20.94 -11.63 13.10
CA ARG A 29 20.34 -10.67 12.17
C ARG A 29 18.82 -10.74 12.35
N PRO A 30 18.11 -9.59 12.43
CA PRO A 30 16.68 -9.61 12.58
C PRO A 30 16.08 -10.38 11.40
N ALA A 31 15.31 -11.43 11.70
CA ALA A 31 14.51 -12.09 10.70
C ALA A 31 13.61 -11.00 10.08
N LYS A 32 13.71 -10.80 8.76
CA LYS A 32 12.77 -9.92 8.06
C LYS A 32 11.37 -10.39 8.43
N ALA A 33 10.58 -9.53 9.04
CA ALA A 33 9.21 -9.86 9.41
C ALA A 33 8.48 -10.32 8.14
N GLN A 34 7.97 -11.55 8.15
CA GLN A 34 7.22 -12.08 7.02
C GLN A 34 5.97 -11.22 6.81
N PRO A 35 5.65 -10.82 5.57
CA PRO A 35 4.40 -10.13 5.25
C PRO A 35 3.18 -10.88 5.81
N LEU A 36 2.09 -10.16 6.07
CA LEU A 36 0.82 -10.81 6.37
C LEU A 36 0.36 -11.62 5.16
N ASP A 37 -0.15 -12.83 5.43
CA ASP A 37 -0.80 -13.63 4.40
C ASP A 37 -2.21 -13.08 4.16
N LEU A 38 -2.44 -12.61 2.94
CA LEU A 38 -3.71 -12.07 2.47
C LEU A 38 -4.25 -12.83 1.26
N SER A 39 -3.70 -14.01 0.96
CA SER A 39 -4.03 -14.80 -0.23
C SER A 39 -5.50 -15.21 -0.33
N ALA A 40 -6.19 -15.34 0.81
CA ALA A 40 -7.61 -15.68 0.87
C ALA A 40 -8.54 -14.53 0.46
N PHE A 41 -8.05 -13.28 0.45
CA PHE A 41 -8.87 -12.12 0.13
C PHE A 41 -8.95 -11.88 -1.39
N PRO A 42 -10.07 -11.37 -1.90
CA PRO A 42 -10.16 -10.93 -3.29
C PRO A 42 -9.18 -9.80 -3.57
N ALA A 43 -8.39 -9.91 -4.64
CA ALA A 43 -7.36 -8.94 -5.00
C ALA A 43 -7.91 -7.52 -5.20
N GLU A 44 -9.11 -7.39 -5.77
CA GLU A 44 -9.77 -6.10 -6.02
C GLU A 44 -10.14 -5.36 -4.74
N SER A 45 -10.33 -6.08 -3.62
CA SER A 45 -10.67 -5.50 -2.32
C SER A 45 -9.44 -5.17 -1.46
N LEU A 46 -8.24 -5.40 -2.00
CA LEU A 46 -6.98 -5.21 -1.29
C LEU A 46 -6.10 -4.15 -1.96
N THR A 47 -5.51 -3.31 -1.14
CA THR A 47 -4.41 -2.43 -1.56
C THR A 47 -3.33 -2.48 -0.47
N SER A 48 -2.07 -2.64 -0.86
CA SER A 48 -0.95 -2.58 0.07
C SER A 48 0.05 -1.52 -0.34
N PHE A 49 0.55 -0.77 0.61
CA PHE A 49 1.58 0.24 0.37
C PHE A 49 2.54 0.33 1.55
N GLU A 50 3.70 0.95 1.29
CA GLU A 50 4.77 1.07 2.26
C GLU A 50 5.04 2.55 2.57
N ARG A 51 5.14 2.87 3.86
CA ARG A 51 5.59 4.19 4.33
C ARG A 51 6.88 4.04 5.10
N ARG A 52 7.82 4.97 4.88
CA ARG A 52 9.05 5.07 5.67
C ARG A 52 8.94 6.23 6.64
N ILE A 53 9.35 6.03 7.88
CA ILE A 53 9.41 7.06 8.92
C ILE A 53 10.85 7.29 9.35
N CYS A 54 11.27 8.54 9.46
CA CYS A 54 12.59 8.88 10.00
C CYS A 54 12.56 9.03 11.52
N LEU A 55 13.07 8.02 12.24
CA LEU A 55 13.12 8.03 13.70
C LEU A 55 14.02 9.15 14.26
N ALA A 56 15.00 9.63 13.50
CA ALA A 56 15.81 10.78 13.90
C ALA A 56 14.99 12.08 13.91
N CYS A 57 14.14 12.29 12.88
CA CYS A 57 13.22 13.42 12.85
C CYS A 57 12.21 13.36 13.99
N VAL A 58 11.62 12.18 14.22
CA VAL A 58 10.65 12.00 15.31
C VAL A 58 11.30 12.26 16.66
N LEU A 59 12.51 11.75 16.89
CA LEU A 59 13.24 11.97 18.12
C LEU A 59 13.60 13.46 18.32
N ASP A 60 13.99 14.16 17.26
CA ASP A 60 14.28 15.59 17.30
C ASP A 60 13.04 16.41 17.70
N VAL A 61 11.86 16.05 17.19
CA VAL A 61 10.58 16.65 17.59
C VAL A 61 10.32 16.48 19.07
N PHE A 62 10.37 15.24 19.58
CA PHE A 62 10.09 15.00 21.00
C PHE A 62 11.12 15.63 21.93
N THR A 63 12.40 15.60 21.56
CA THR A 63 13.47 16.08 22.47
C THR A 63 13.71 17.57 22.38
N ARG A 64 13.77 18.16 21.17
CA ARG A 64 14.07 19.59 21.00
C ARG A 64 12.83 20.46 20.99
N HIS A 65 11.79 20.05 20.27
CA HIS A 65 10.60 20.89 20.11
C HIS A 65 9.64 20.74 21.30
N LEU A 66 9.54 19.53 21.86
CA LEU A 66 8.65 19.24 23.01
C LEU A 66 9.39 19.13 24.35
N GLY A 67 10.72 19.24 24.37
CA GLY A 67 11.53 19.26 25.60
C GLY A 67 11.52 17.94 26.39
N LEU A 68 11.08 16.82 25.79
CA LEU A 68 10.98 15.55 26.51
C LEU A 68 12.37 14.96 26.76
N ALA A 69 12.54 14.37 27.95
CA ALA A 69 13.70 13.55 28.25
C ALA A 69 13.79 12.36 27.28
N LEU A 70 15.01 11.93 26.93
CA LEU A 70 15.25 10.87 25.95
C LEU A 70 14.49 9.56 26.24
N LYS A 71 14.37 9.18 27.51
CA LYS A 71 13.62 7.99 27.93
C LYS A 71 12.12 8.13 27.63
N THR A 72 11.54 9.30 27.92
CA THR A 72 10.14 9.62 27.65
C THR A 72 9.88 9.71 26.15
N ALA A 73 10.75 10.41 25.41
CA ALA A 73 10.68 10.48 23.95
C ALA A 73 10.68 9.09 23.29
N HIS A 74 11.52 8.16 23.76
CA HIS A 74 11.50 6.78 23.27
C HIS A 74 10.20 6.02 23.59
N LEU A 75 9.57 6.29 24.73
CA LEU A 75 8.29 5.69 25.09
C LEU A 75 7.18 6.21 24.17
N GLU A 76 7.14 7.52 23.92
CA GLU A 76 6.19 8.15 23.00
C GLU A 76 6.36 7.64 21.57
N ILE A 77 7.60 7.53 21.08
CA ILE A 77 7.89 6.94 19.76
C ILE A 77 7.30 5.52 19.67
N ARG A 78 7.47 4.68 20.69
CA ARG A 78 6.90 3.32 20.66
C ARG A 78 5.37 3.29 20.70
N ARG A 79 4.75 4.28 21.34
CA ARG A 79 3.29 4.41 21.43
C ARG A 79 2.67 5.09 20.21
N HIS A 80 3.50 5.71 19.36
CA HIS A 80 3.04 6.45 18.19
C HIS A 80 2.13 5.59 17.30
N ALA A 81 0.88 6.03 17.18
CA ALA A 81 -0.12 5.48 16.28
C ALA A 81 -0.34 6.49 15.15
N PRO A 82 0.17 6.22 13.92
CA PRO A 82 -0.01 7.15 12.81
C PRO A 82 -1.50 7.31 12.47
N PRO A 83 -2.02 8.56 12.37
CA PRO A 83 -3.34 8.79 11.82
C PRO A 83 -3.39 8.42 10.34
N LEU A 84 -4.59 8.08 9.84
CA LEU A 84 -4.78 7.70 8.44
C LEU A 84 -4.32 8.77 7.44
N ALA A 85 -4.58 10.05 7.74
CA ALA A 85 -4.15 11.17 6.93
C ALA A 85 -2.63 11.22 6.71
N GLU A 86 -1.82 10.79 7.70
CA GLU A 86 -0.35 10.70 7.55
C GLU A 86 0.08 9.46 6.75
N LEU A 87 -0.70 8.37 6.82
CA LEU A 87 -0.42 7.15 6.06
C LEU A 87 -0.81 7.29 4.59
N GLN A 88 -1.93 7.95 4.30
CA GLN A 88 -2.43 8.17 2.94
C GLN A 88 -1.87 9.44 2.29
N GLY A 89 -1.33 10.36 3.11
CA GLY A 89 -0.84 11.66 2.67
C GLY A 89 0.20 11.60 1.54
N PRO A 90 0.35 12.70 0.78
CA PRO A 90 1.27 12.76 -0.33
C PRO A 90 2.70 12.47 0.12
N ASP A 91 3.51 11.99 -0.82
CA ASP A 91 4.75 11.28 -0.55
C ASP A 91 5.73 11.98 0.40
N HIS A 92 5.71 13.31 0.57
CA HIS A 92 6.69 14.03 1.40
C HIS A 92 6.10 14.87 2.54
N VAL A 93 5.48 14.22 3.54
CA VAL A 93 5.09 14.88 4.81
C VAL A 93 5.94 14.37 5.98
N ARG A 94 6.76 15.25 6.59
CA ARG A 94 7.58 14.92 7.77
C ARG A 94 6.68 14.34 8.89
N PRO A 95 7.04 13.23 9.55
CA PRO A 95 8.29 12.48 9.47
C PRO A 95 8.32 11.33 8.42
N TYR A 96 7.27 11.22 7.60
CA TYR A 96 7.08 10.18 6.61
C TYR A 96 7.68 10.57 5.25
N PHE A 97 8.06 9.56 4.47
CA PHE A 97 8.44 9.71 3.07
C PHE A 97 8.21 8.38 2.32
N PRO A 98 8.13 8.35 0.98
CA PRO A 98 7.75 7.14 0.28
C PRO A 98 8.91 6.15 0.26
N ALA A 99 8.60 4.86 0.11
CA ALA A 99 9.63 3.83 0.00
C ALA A 99 10.42 3.90 -1.33
N SER A 100 9.86 4.57 -2.35
CA SER A 100 10.41 4.74 -3.70
C SER A 100 11.59 5.72 -3.78
N THR A 101 11.78 6.60 -2.80
CA THR A 101 12.98 7.42 -2.74
C THR A 101 14.18 6.49 -2.51
N THR A 102 15.18 6.60 -3.39
CA THR A 102 16.48 5.93 -3.36
C THR A 102 16.96 5.74 -1.91
N PRO A 103 17.69 4.66 -1.55
CA PRO A 103 18.17 4.38 -0.17
C PRO A 103 19.22 5.39 0.36
N GLY A 104 19.05 6.67 0.06
CA GLY A 104 19.80 7.79 0.59
C GLY A 104 19.30 8.23 1.96
N ALA A 105 19.80 9.40 2.35
CA ALA A 105 19.52 10.01 3.63
C ALA A 105 18.08 10.56 3.71
N CYS A 106 17.56 10.70 4.93
CA CYS A 106 16.27 11.35 5.17
C CYS A 106 16.21 12.72 4.48
N PRO A 107 15.16 13.02 3.68
CA PRO A 107 15.07 14.30 2.96
C PRO A 107 14.99 15.51 3.89
N TYR A 108 14.59 15.31 5.15
CA TYR A 108 14.39 16.41 6.10
C TYR A 108 15.57 16.68 7.05
N CYS A 109 16.36 15.66 7.39
CA CYS A 109 17.45 15.80 8.38
C CYS A 109 18.76 15.18 7.93
N ALA A 110 18.82 14.62 6.72
CA ALA A 110 19.96 13.89 6.19
C ALA A 110 20.43 12.72 7.07
N ALA A 111 19.55 12.17 7.92
CA ALA A 111 19.87 10.97 8.70
C ALA A 111 20.07 9.76 7.77
N PRO A 112 21.05 8.89 8.05
CA PRO A 112 21.29 7.71 7.23
C PRO A 112 20.18 6.64 7.41
N PRO A 113 20.03 5.69 6.44
CA PRO A 113 18.98 4.67 6.43
C PRO A 113 18.79 3.83 7.70
N LYS A 114 19.81 3.72 8.55
CA LYS A 114 19.70 3.06 9.86
C LYS A 114 18.66 3.70 10.79
N TRP A 115 18.31 4.98 10.57
CA TRP A 115 17.27 5.70 11.32
C TRP A 115 15.88 5.60 10.68
N HIS A 116 15.75 5.00 9.50
CA HIS A 116 14.48 4.90 8.82
C HIS A 116 13.80 3.60 9.21
N ALA A 117 12.54 3.63 9.62
CA ALA A 117 11.76 2.42 9.84
C ALA A 117 10.66 2.30 8.79
N GLN A 118 10.33 1.08 8.42
CA GLN A 118 9.26 0.81 7.48
C GLN A 118 7.96 0.48 8.22
N LEU A 119 6.86 0.98 7.68
CA LEU A 119 5.49 0.61 8.01
C LEU A 119 4.85 0.02 6.75
N ARG A 120 4.38 -1.21 6.85
CA ARG A 120 3.56 -1.82 5.80
C ARG A 120 2.11 -1.63 6.16
N VAL A 121 1.33 -1.13 5.22
CA VAL A 121 -0.09 -0.85 5.41
C VAL A 121 -0.87 -1.71 4.45
N TYR A 122 -1.80 -2.49 4.99
CA TYR A 122 -2.73 -3.30 4.22
C TYR A 122 -4.12 -2.70 4.37
N ARG A 123 -4.68 -2.21 3.27
CA ARG A 123 -6.03 -1.65 3.18
C ARG A 123 -6.97 -2.72 2.63
N ILE A 124 -8.05 -2.96 3.35
CA ILE A 124 -9.08 -3.94 3.01
C ILE A 124 -10.41 -3.21 2.90
N GLU A 125 -11.05 -3.31 1.74
CA GLU A 125 -12.42 -2.85 1.52
C GLU A 125 -13.43 -3.76 2.24
N SER A 126 -14.35 -3.18 3.01
CA SER A 126 -15.42 -3.94 3.66
C SER A 126 -16.42 -4.49 2.64
N GLY A 127 -16.91 -5.70 2.85
CA GLY A 127 -17.91 -6.27 1.97
C GLY A 127 -18.24 -7.71 2.31
N LYS A 128 -19.28 -8.25 1.67
CA LYS A 128 -19.74 -9.63 1.91
C LYS A 128 -18.63 -10.66 1.69
N ALA A 129 -17.71 -10.41 0.75
CA ALA A 129 -16.61 -11.31 0.44
C ALA A 129 -15.41 -11.19 1.39
N THR A 130 -15.25 -10.06 2.10
CA THR A 130 -14.04 -9.77 2.91
C THR A 130 -14.30 -9.76 4.41
N ASP A 131 -15.55 -9.56 4.87
CA ASP A 131 -15.85 -9.33 6.28
C ASP A 131 -15.49 -10.51 7.20
N ALA A 132 -15.79 -11.74 6.78
CA ALA A 132 -15.46 -12.94 7.56
C ALA A 132 -13.94 -13.13 7.64
N LEU A 133 -13.26 -13.08 6.49
CA LEU A 133 -11.80 -13.20 6.37
C LEU A 133 -11.07 -12.14 7.19
N ARG A 134 -11.54 -10.88 7.14
CA ARG A 134 -10.98 -9.78 7.92
C ARG A 134 -11.11 -10.04 9.42
N ARG A 135 -12.28 -10.47 9.88
CA ARG A 135 -12.49 -10.76 11.31
C ARG A 135 -11.60 -11.90 11.79
N GLU A 136 -11.43 -12.93 10.96
CA GLU A 136 -10.54 -14.06 11.25
C GLU A 136 -9.07 -13.61 11.30
N LEU A 137 -8.62 -12.85 10.30
CA LEU A 137 -7.28 -12.26 10.26
C LEU A 137 -7.02 -11.41 11.51
N VAL A 138 -7.92 -10.48 11.85
CA VAL A 138 -7.77 -9.63 13.04
C VAL A 138 -7.70 -10.45 14.34
N LYS A 139 -8.42 -11.56 14.42
CA LYS A 139 -8.35 -12.47 15.58
C LYS A 139 -7.03 -13.23 15.67
N SER A 140 -6.43 -13.58 14.52
CA SER A 140 -5.17 -14.32 14.47
C SER A 140 -3.94 -13.43 14.69
N LEU A 141 -4.08 -12.10 14.54
CA LEU A 141 -2.98 -11.17 14.79
C LEU A 141 -2.53 -11.19 16.27
N PRO A 142 -1.21 -11.24 16.53
CA PRO A 142 -0.67 -11.06 17.87
C PRO A 142 -1.12 -9.75 18.51
N LYS A 143 -1.72 -9.83 19.71
CA LYS A 143 -2.13 -8.66 20.51
C LYS A 143 -1.01 -8.10 21.38
N SER A 144 0.12 -8.78 21.46
CA SER A 144 1.27 -8.38 22.26
C SER A 144 2.05 -7.24 21.62
N GLU A 145 2.52 -6.28 22.43
CA GLU A 145 3.43 -5.19 22.04
C GLU A 145 2.91 -4.23 20.94
N ASP A 146 1.60 -4.16 20.69
CA ASP A 146 0.99 -3.27 19.68
C ASP A 146 1.62 -3.41 18.28
N GLN A 147 2.01 -4.63 17.92
CA GLN A 147 2.68 -4.94 16.64
C GLN A 147 1.82 -4.61 15.41
N PHE A 148 0.50 -4.64 15.57
CA PHE A 148 -0.46 -4.31 14.54
C PHE A 148 -1.43 -3.25 15.07
N LEU A 149 -1.61 -2.19 14.30
CA LEU A 149 -2.71 -1.25 14.53
C LEU A 149 -3.79 -1.48 13.50
N ILE A 150 -5.04 -1.40 13.95
CA ILE A 150 -6.22 -1.52 13.10
C ILE A 150 -6.88 -0.15 13.11
N LEU A 151 -6.95 0.48 11.94
CA LEU A 151 -7.62 1.75 11.74
C LEU A 151 -8.81 1.56 10.81
N GLU A 152 -9.85 2.36 11.01
CA GLU A 152 -11.07 2.34 10.20
C GLU A 152 -11.28 3.70 9.54
N GLU A 153 -11.67 3.68 8.28
CA GLU A 153 -12.08 4.85 7.52
C GLU A 153 -13.51 4.64 7.03
N LYS A 154 -14.38 5.62 7.26
CA LYS A 154 -15.72 5.61 6.69
C LYS A 154 -15.66 6.17 5.27
N ALA A 155 -16.31 5.49 4.35
CA ALA A 155 -16.42 5.88 2.95
C ALA A 155 -17.83 5.58 2.42
N THR A 156 -18.09 5.93 1.17
CA THR A 156 -19.25 5.47 0.42
C THR A 156 -18.82 4.43 -0.61
N GLN A 157 -19.76 3.59 -1.07
CA GLN A 157 -19.48 2.64 -2.15
C GLN A 157 -19.09 3.37 -3.45
N GLN A 158 -19.70 4.53 -3.71
CA GLN A 158 -19.32 5.40 -4.82
C GLN A 158 -17.88 5.88 -4.75
N HIS A 159 -17.43 6.34 -3.58
CA HIS A 159 -16.04 6.75 -3.40
C HIS A 159 -15.07 5.59 -3.67
N ALA A 160 -15.35 4.41 -3.12
CA ALA A 160 -14.52 3.21 -3.34
C ALA A 160 -14.49 2.77 -4.80
N PHE A 161 -15.61 2.89 -5.52
CA PHE A 161 -15.68 2.59 -6.94
C PHE A 161 -14.79 3.52 -7.77
N PHE A 162 -14.78 4.83 -7.49
CA PHE A 162 -13.91 5.75 -8.21
C PHE A 162 -12.44 5.56 -7.87
N GLU A 163 -12.08 5.35 -6.60
CA GLU A 163 -10.71 4.99 -6.24
C GLU A 163 -10.25 3.69 -6.92
N TRP A 164 -11.16 2.71 -7.06
CA TRP A 164 -10.88 1.48 -7.79
C TRP A 164 -10.65 1.75 -9.28
N LEU A 165 -11.48 2.59 -9.92
CA LEU A 165 -11.28 3.00 -11.31
C LEU A 165 -9.94 3.71 -11.51
N GLU A 166 -9.59 4.65 -10.62
CA GLU A 166 -8.30 5.35 -10.66
C GLU A 166 -7.14 4.35 -10.52
N LYS A 167 -7.21 3.45 -9.52
CA LYS A 167 -6.21 2.40 -9.29
C LYS A 167 -5.97 1.55 -10.53
N ILE A 168 -7.02 0.99 -11.14
CA ILE A 168 -6.84 0.12 -12.31
C ILE A 168 -6.37 0.93 -13.52
N SER A 169 -6.84 2.17 -13.68
CA SER A 169 -6.49 3.00 -14.83
C SER A 169 -5.03 3.46 -14.84
N GLY A 170 -4.40 3.59 -13.66
CA GLY A 170 -3.03 4.07 -13.53
C GLY A 170 -1.98 3.20 -14.22
N ASP A 171 -2.29 1.92 -14.44
CA ASP A 171 -1.37 0.94 -15.03
C ASP A 171 -1.60 0.76 -16.55
N PHE A 172 -2.58 1.42 -17.15
CA PHE A 172 -2.96 1.17 -18.55
C PHE A 172 -2.36 2.18 -19.53
N ASP A 173 -1.79 1.64 -20.62
CA ASP A 173 -1.61 2.38 -21.85
C ASP A 173 -2.94 2.43 -22.63
N LEU A 174 -3.65 3.54 -22.50
CA LEU A 174 -4.97 3.72 -23.11
C LEU A 174 -4.93 3.82 -24.64
N ASP A 175 -3.76 3.98 -25.26
CA ASP A 175 -3.62 3.95 -26.72
C ASP A 175 -3.57 2.52 -27.28
N GLN A 176 -3.31 1.51 -26.45
CA GLN A 176 -3.30 0.10 -26.84
C GLN A 176 -4.56 -0.62 -26.34
N PRO A 177 -5.40 -1.21 -27.22
CA PRO A 177 -6.69 -1.77 -26.82
C PRO A 177 -6.62 -2.98 -25.88
N GLY A 178 -5.43 -3.49 -25.56
CA GLY A 178 -5.22 -4.56 -24.59
C GLY A 178 -5.80 -4.25 -23.21
N TRP A 179 -5.85 -2.97 -22.81
CA TRP A 179 -6.43 -2.56 -21.51
C TRP A 179 -7.92 -2.90 -21.37
N LEU A 180 -8.69 -2.98 -22.47
CA LEU A 180 -10.12 -3.32 -22.42
C LEU A 180 -10.33 -4.70 -21.78
N ARG A 181 -9.44 -5.64 -22.11
CA ARG A 181 -9.45 -6.99 -21.55
C ARG A 181 -9.08 -6.97 -20.07
N GLU A 182 -8.07 -6.20 -19.70
CA GLU A 182 -7.63 -6.08 -18.30
C GLU A 182 -8.72 -5.44 -17.42
N VAL A 183 -9.36 -4.36 -17.88
CA VAL A 183 -10.53 -3.76 -17.21
C VAL A 183 -11.66 -4.78 -17.06
N SER A 184 -11.90 -5.59 -18.09
CA SER A 184 -12.93 -6.64 -18.01
C SER A 184 -12.64 -7.65 -16.92
N LYS A 185 -11.38 -8.08 -16.81
CA LYS A 185 -10.94 -8.99 -15.76
C LYS A 185 -11.09 -8.36 -14.37
N HIS A 186 -10.67 -7.11 -14.17
CA HIS A 186 -10.83 -6.40 -12.89
C HIS A 186 -12.30 -6.26 -12.51
N TYR A 187 -13.14 -5.84 -13.46
CA TYR A 187 -14.58 -5.68 -13.25
C TYR A 187 -15.24 -7.00 -12.82
N LEU A 188 -14.96 -8.08 -13.54
CA LEU A 188 -15.51 -9.40 -13.23
C LEU A 188 -14.97 -9.96 -11.92
N SER A 189 -13.70 -9.72 -11.59
CA SER A 189 -13.11 -10.07 -10.29
C SER A 189 -13.78 -9.37 -9.12
N ARG A 190 -14.31 -8.16 -9.34
CA ARG A 190 -15.09 -7.43 -8.33
C ARG A 190 -16.54 -7.94 -8.23
N LYS A 191 -17.17 -8.31 -9.36
CA LYS A 191 -18.54 -8.87 -9.39
C LYS A 191 -18.60 -10.30 -8.84
N GLU A 192 -17.65 -11.16 -9.21
CA GLU A 192 -17.55 -12.54 -8.74
C GLU A 192 -16.14 -12.85 -8.18
N PRO A 193 -15.86 -12.43 -6.94
CA PRO A 193 -14.53 -12.54 -6.34
C PRO A 193 -14.08 -13.97 -6.02
N LYS A 194 -14.99 -14.95 -6.08
CA LYS A 194 -14.68 -16.37 -5.83
C LYS A 194 -14.10 -17.07 -7.06
N VAL A 195 -14.25 -16.47 -8.23
CA VAL A 195 -13.83 -17.05 -9.50
C VAL A 195 -12.39 -16.62 -9.78
N ASP A 196 -11.55 -17.57 -10.18
CA ASP A 196 -10.19 -17.29 -10.64
C ASP A 196 -10.22 -16.73 -12.08
N TRP A 197 -10.54 -15.44 -12.18
CA TRP A 197 -10.60 -14.74 -13.46
C TRP A 197 -9.24 -14.65 -14.15
N GLN A 198 -8.14 -14.68 -13.39
CA GLN A 198 -6.81 -14.66 -13.98
C GLN A 198 -6.54 -15.95 -14.76
N ALA A 199 -6.86 -17.10 -14.18
CA ALA A 199 -6.76 -18.39 -14.88
C ALA A 199 -7.76 -18.48 -16.04
N LEU A 200 -9.02 -18.09 -15.83
CA LEU A 200 -10.06 -18.15 -16.86
C LEU A 200 -9.74 -17.28 -18.08
N PHE A 201 -9.20 -16.08 -17.86
CA PHE A 201 -8.85 -15.20 -18.97
C PHE A 201 -7.72 -15.76 -19.82
N GLY A 202 -6.83 -16.62 -19.30
CA GLY A 202 -5.72 -17.20 -20.07
C GLY A 202 -6.10 -17.67 -21.49
N PRO A 203 -7.07 -18.60 -21.65
CA PRO A 203 -7.54 -19.08 -22.96
C PRO A 203 -8.59 -18.20 -23.64
N ILE A 204 -9.21 -17.24 -22.94
CA ILE A 204 -10.22 -16.37 -23.54
C ILE A 204 -9.53 -15.44 -24.55
N HIS A 205 -10.03 -15.29 -25.76
CA HIS A 205 -9.53 -14.31 -26.74
C HIS A 205 -10.56 -13.25 -27.13
N ALA A 206 -11.83 -13.42 -26.75
CA ALA A 206 -12.88 -12.43 -26.99
C ALA A 206 -13.95 -12.45 -25.89
N ILE A 207 -14.54 -11.28 -25.64
CA ILE A 207 -15.67 -11.09 -24.73
C ILE A 207 -16.88 -10.66 -25.57
N ARG A 208 -18.03 -11.29 -25.34
CA ARG A 208 -19.23 -11.10 -26.14
C ARG A 208 -20.46 -10.98 -25.25
N ARG A 209 -21.46 -10.26 -25.75
CA ARG A 209 -22.80 -10.27 -25.18
C ARG A 209 -23.48 -11.60 -25.51
N SER A 210 -23.98 -12.30 -24.49
CA SER A 210 -24.81 -13.49 -24.68
C SER A 210 -26.22 -13.08 -25.09
N ARG A 211 -26.85 -13.93 -25.92
CA ARG A 211 -28.28 -13.82 -26.28
C ARG A 211 -29.15 -14.85 -25.57
N ARG A 212 -28.53 -15.81 -24.89
CA ARG A 212 -29.20 -16.96 -24.24
C ARG A 212 -29.13 -16.92 -22.72
N LEU A 213 -28.17 -16.18 -22.16
CA LEU A 213 -28.05 -16.02 -20.71
C LEU A 213 -28.91 -14.86 -20.23
N ASP A 214 -29.76 -15.14 -19.25
CA ASP A 214 -30.50 -14.10 -18.52
C ASP A 214 -29.62 -13.45 -17.44
N SER A 215 -28.67 -14.20 -16.85
CA SER A 215 -27.74 -13.71 -15.83
C SER A 215 -26.40 -14.45 -15.87
N GLY A 216 -25.37 -13.85 -15.25
CA GLY A 216 -24.05 -14.44 -15.12
C GLY A 216 -23.24 -14.46 -16.42
N TRP A 217 -22.46 -15.52 -16.60
CA TRP A 217 -21.52 -15.68 -17.70
C TRP A 217 -21.32 -17.16 -18.05
N GLU A 218 -20.79 -17.40 -19.25
CA GLU A 218 -20.38 -18.72 -19.72
C GLU A 218 -19.11 -18.58 -20.58
N VAL A 219 -18.29 -19.62 -20.63
CA VAL A 219 -17.14 -19.70 -21.54
C VAL A 219 -17.40 -20.78 -22.57
N ASP A 220 -17.31 -20.42 -23.85
CA ASP A 220 -17.48 -21.34 -24.97
C ASP A 220 -16.48 -21.03 -26.09
N ALA A 221 -15.72 -22.05 -26.50
CA ALA A 221 -14.72 -21.99 -27.57
C ALA A 221 -13.77 -20.78 -27.48
N GLY A 222 -13.18 -20.55 -26.29
CA GLY A 222 -12.25 -19.44 -26.08
C GLY A 222 -12.91 -18.05 -26.01
N ARG A 223 -14.24 -17.98 -25.88
CA ARG A 223 -14.98 -16.73 -25.77
C ARG A 223 -15.73 -16.67 -24.45
N LEU A 224 -15.65 -15.53 -23.79
CA LEU A 224 -16.45 -15.23 -22.61
C LEU A 224 -17.75 -14.57 -23.05
N PHE A 225 -18.87 -15.22 -22.79
CA PHE A 225 -20.19 -14.65 -23.02
C PHE A 225 -20.76 -14.14 -21.70
N LEU A 226 -21.09 -12.86 -21.66
CA LEU A 226 -21.70 -12.21 -20.50
C LEU A 226 -23.19 -12.02 -20.74
N ALA A 227 -24.01 -12.26 -19.72
CA ALA A 227 -25.43 -11.89 -19.77
C ALA A 227 -25.58 -10.39 -20.09
N PRO A 228 -26.70 -9.97 -20.74
CA PRO A 228 -26.91 -8.61 -21.21
C PRO A 228 -26.54 -7.52 -20.20
N LEU A 229 -27.03 -7.64 -18.96
CA LEU A 229 -26.78 -6.67 -17.90
C LEU A 229 -25.28 -6.50 -17.60
N TRP A 230 -24.56 -7.60 -17.45
CA TRP A 230 -23.13 -7.56 -17.11
C TRP A 230 -22.28 -7.02 -18.25
N PHE A 231 -22.67 -7.35 -19.49
CA PHE A 231 -22.00 -6.83 -20.66
C PHE A 231 -22.19 -5.31 -20.77
N ASP A 232 -23.41 -4.82 -20.57
CA ASP A 232 -23.72 -3.39 -20.64
C ASP A 232 -23.07 -2.60 -19.46
N GLU A 233 -23.02 -3.18 -18.25
CA GLU A 233 -22.23 -2.65 -17.12
C GLU A 233 -20.73 -2.58 -17.45
N LEU A 234 -20.16 -3.63 -18.04
CA LEU A 234 -18.74 -3.69 -18.42
C LEU A 234 -18.40 -2.58 -19.42
N LEU A 235 -19.25 -2.34 -20.41
CA LEU A 235 -19.05 -1.26 -21.37
C LEU A 235 -19.07 0.11 -20.69
N LEU A 236 -19.95 0.30 -19.70
CA LEU A 236 -19.97 1.53 -18.91
C LEU A 236 -18.68 1.70 -18.11
N VAL A 237 -18.14 0.64 -17.49
CA VAL A 237 -16.85 0.69 -16.79
C VAL A 237 -15.71 1.06 -17.76
N GLN A 238 -15.62 0.40 -18.92
CA GLN A 238 -14.59 0.71 -19.93
C GLN A 238 -14.69 2.15 -20.45
N TYR A 239 -15.92 2.61 -20.66
CA TYR A 239 -16.18 3.99 -21.03
C TYR A 239 -15.66 4.95 -19.94
N LEU A 240 -15.97 4.69 -18.66
CA LEU A 240 -15.53 5.54 -17.55
C LEU A 240 -14.00 5.60 -17.42
N VAL A 241 -13.30 4.49 -17.64
CA VAL A 241 -11.82 4.44 -17.61
C VAL A 241 -11.19 5.32 -18.69
N SER A 242 -11.80 5.41 -19.88
CA SER A 242 -11.18 6.05 -21.05
C SER A 242 -11.82 7.36 -21.49
N ARG A 243 -12.91 7.81 -20.84
CA ARG A 243 -13.74 8.96 -21.27
C ARG A 243 -12.99 10.27 -21.45
N SER A 244 -11.91 10.49 -20.70
CA SER A 244 -11.14 11.74 -20.68
C SER A 244 -9.99 11.77 -21.68
N GLN A 245 -9.67 10.65 -22.33
CA GLN A 245 -8.47 10.53 -23.17
C GLN A 245 -8.64 11.15 -24.56
N LYS A 246 -9.78 10.92 -25.23
CA LYS A 246 -10.10 11.45 -26.56
C LYS A 246 -11.56 11.90 -26.58
N ALA A 247 -12.11 12.24 -27.76
CA ALA A 247 -13.52 12.60 -27.91
C ALA A 247 -14.45 11.37 -27.70
N GLY A 248 -14.61 10.94 -26.44
CA GLY A 248 -15.40 9.78 -26.04
C GLY A 248 -14.57 8.63 -25.47
N GLY A 249 -15.26 7.67 -24.84
CA GLY A 249 -14.65 6.47 -24.23
C GLY A 249 -14.58 5.30 -25.22
N LEU A 250 -13.47 4.57 -25.20
CA LEU A 250 -13.30 3.33 -25.96
C LEU A 250 -13.84 2.15 -25.13
N THR A 251 -14.56 1.26 -25.81
CA THR A 251 -15.16 0.05 -25.24
C THR A 251 -14.91 -1.14 -26.16
N LEU A 252 -15.31 -2.35 -25.74
CA LEU A 252 -15.27 -3.55 -26.59
C LEU A 252 -16.10 -3.43 -27.87
N GLU A 253 -17.07 -2.52 -27.93
CA GLU A 253 -17.87 -2.28 -29.14
C GLU A 253 -17.47 -1.02 -29.90
N GLY A 254 -16.30 -0.46 -29.57
CA GLY A 254 -15.74 0.71 -30.21
C GLY A 254 -15.84 1.96 -29.35
N ARG A 255 -15.54 3.11 -29.97
CA ARG A 255 -15.53 4.40 -29.29
C ARG A 255 -16.93 5.01 -29.31
N TYR A 256 -17.34 5.50 -28.15
CA TYR A 256 -18.61 6.20 -27.98
C TYR A 256 -18.39 7.57 -27.36
N THR A 257 -19.04 8.57 -27.92
CA THR A 257 -19.42 9.78 -27.19
C THR A 257 -20.48 9.43 -26.13
N LEU A 258 -20.71 10.33 -25.17
CA LEU A 258 -21.73 10.09 -24.15
C LEU A 258 -23.15 9.87 -24.74
N PRO A 259 -23.61 10.68 -25.72
CA PRO A 259 -24.92 10.46 -26.35
C PRO A 259 -25.03 9.12 -27.07
N GLU A 260 -23.97 8.68 -27.75
CA GLU A 260 -23.96 7.39 -28.47
C GLU A 260 -24.02 6.21 -27.50
N LEU A 261 -23.23 6.24 -26.42
CA LEU A 261 -23.28 5.22 -25.38
C LEU A 261 -24.68 5.14 -24.78
N PHE A 262 -25.28 6.29 -24.46
CA PHE A 262 -26.61 6.36 -23.89
C PHE A 262 -27.69 5.81 -24.83
N ALA A 263 -27.67 6.20 -26.11
CA ALA A 263 -28.59 5.67 -27.11
C ALA A 263 -28.49 4.14 -27.22
N ARG A 264 -27.26 3.62 -27.18
CA ARG A 264 -26.97 2.18 -27.19
C ARG A 264 -27.51 1.47 -25.95
N LEU A 265 -27.19 1.95 -24.74
CA LEU A 265 -27.65 1.34 -23.49
C LEU A 265 -29.19 1.38 -23.37
N ARG A 266 -29.82 2.45 -23.86
CA ARG A 266 -31.29 2.54 -23.94
C ARG A 266 -31.86 1.48 -24.88
N LYS A 267 -31.32 1.37 -26.10
CA LYS A 267 -31.75 0.38 -27.11
C LYS A 267 -31.54 -1.05 -26.63
N ALA A 268 -30.48 -1.30 -25.86
CA ALA A 268 -30.19 -2.60 -25.26
C ALA A 268 -31.15 -2.98 -24.12
N GLY A 269 -31.97 -2.03 -23.62
CA GLY A 269 -32.88 -2.23 -22.50
C GLY A 269 -32.24 -2.04 -21.12
N TYR A 270 -30.95 -1.70 -21.06
CA TYR A 270 -30.19 -1.63 -19.81
C TYR A 270 -30.72 -0.55 -18.85
N LEU A 271 -30.99 0.67 -19.35
CA LEU A 271 -31.54 1.76 -18.53
C LEU A 271 -32.86 1.37 -17.87
N ARG A 272 -33.75 0.71 -18.63
CA ARG A 272 -35.04 0.24 -18.11
C ARG A 272 -34.83 -0.81 -17.02
N ALA A 273 -33.92 -1.74 -17.23
CA ALA A 273 -33.61 -2.77 -16.24
C ALA A 273 -33.05 -2.18 -14.94
N MET A 274 -32.31 -1.08 -15.01
CA MET A 274 -31.76 -0.37 -13.85
C MET A 274 -32.71 0.68 -13.26
N GLY A 275 -33.92 0.85 -13.82
CA GLY A 275 -34.89 1.85 -13.38
C GLY A 275 -34.47 3.30 -13.64
N VAL A 276 -33.62 3.55 -14.63
CA VAL A 276 -33.14 4.90 -14.97
C VAL A 276 -34.09 5.56 -15.96
N GLU A 277 -34.82 6.57 -15.50
CA GLU A 277 -35.81 7.32 -16.28
C GLU A 277 -35.25 8.60 -16.93
N ALA A 278 -33.96 8.87 -16.78
CA ALA A 278 -33.31 10.09 -17.27
C ALA A 278 -33.54 10.35 -18.77
N HIS A 279 -33.82 11.61 -19.10
CA HIS A 279 -34.05 12.08 -20.46
C HIS A 279 -32.78 12.62 -21.14
N THR A 280 -31.81 13.11 -20.36
CA THR A 280 -30.52 13.58 -20.88
C THR A 280 -29.41 12.52 -20.69
N PRO A 281 -28.39 12.49 -21.55
CA PRO A 281 -27.25 11.59 -21.37
C PRO A 281 -26.45 11.83 -20.09
N ALA A 282 -26.41 13.07 -19.59
CA ALA A 282 -25.67 13.44 -18.39
C ALA A 282 -26.34 12.88 -17.13
N ASP A 283 -27.64 13.17 -16.96
CA ASP A 283 -28.41 12.66 -15.81
C ASP A 283 -28.45 11.13 -15.79
N ALA A 284 -28.53 10.52 -16.97
CA ALA A 284 -28.47 9.08 -17.10
C ALA A 284 -27.13 8.50 -16.67
N LEU A 285 -26.02 9.16 -17.01
CA LEU A 285 -24.70 8.74 -16.57
C LEU A 285 -24.58 8.80 -15.05
N GLU A 286 -25.06 9.87 -14.43
CA GLU A 286 -25.05 10.02 -12.96
C GLU A 286 -25.86 8.91 -12.28
N ALA A 287 -27.08 8.66 -12.74
CA ALA A 287 -27.93 7.59 -12.22
C ALA A 287 -27.31 6.20 -12.42
N LEU A 288 -26.72 5.94 -13.59
CA LEU A 288 -26.06 4.68 -13.89
C LEU A 288 -24.79 4.49 -13.05
N VAL A 289 -24.00 5.54 -12.82
CA VAL A 289 -22.83 5.50 -11.94
C VAL A 289 -23.26 5.26 -10.50
N ALA A 290 -24.33 5.90 -10.03
CA ALA A 290 -24.89 5.64 -8.71
C ALA A 290 -25.32 4.17 -8.56
N HIS A 291 -25.98 3.60 -9.57
CA HIS A 291 -26.35 2.19 -9.56
C HIS A 291 -25.12 1.26 -9.56
N LEU A 292 -24.23 1.45 -10.52
CA LEU A 292 -23.03 0.61 -10.72
C LEU A 292 -22.11 0.62 -9.49
N SER A 293 -21.98 1.79 -8.86
CA SER A 293 -21.12 1.98 -7.71
C SER A 293 -21.79 1.66 -6.37
N GLY A 294 -23.12 1.49 -6.33
CA GLY A 294 -23.90 1.35 -5.10
C GLY A 294 -24.16 2.66 -4.34
N GLY A 295 -23.78 3.80 -4.95
CA GLY A 295 -24.12 5.15 -4.51
C GLY A 295 -23.54 5.55 -3.16
N GLU A 296 -24.30 6.34 -2.41
CA GLU A 296 -23.90 6.87 -1.10
C GLU A 296 -24.00 5.84 0.04
N SER A 297 -24.28 4.58 -0.28
CA SER A 297 -24.32 3.49 0.70
C SER A 297 -23.01 3.46 1.50
N SER A 298 -23.12 3.33 2.82
CA SER A 298 -21.95 3.34 3.70
C SER A 298 -21.04 2.15 3.44
N LEU A 299 -19.74 2.42 3.42
CA LEU A 299 -18.66 1.46 3.30
C LEU A 299 -17.60 1.77 4.35
N ARG A 300 -16.75 0.80 4.69
CA ARG A 300 -15.55 1.03 5.50
C ARG A 300 -14.31 0.49 4.82
N PHE A 301 -13.20 1.20 4.99
CA PHE A 301 -11.88 0.64 4.74
C PHE A 301 -11.21 0.30 6.08
N TYR A 302 -10.60 -0.87 6.13
CA TYR A 302 -9.84 -1.34 7.27
C TYR A 302 -8.35 -1.32 6.93
N TYR A 303 -7.58 -0.61 7.74
CA TYR A 303 -6.14 -0.51 7.58
C TYR A 303 -5.46 -1.32 8.67
N ILE A 304 -4.69 -2.31 8.28
CA ILE A 304 -3.80 -3.05 9.17
C ILE A 304 -2.40 -2.50 8.97
N VAL A 305 -1.91 -1.79 9.98
CA VAL A 305 -0.57 -1.19 9.99
C VAL A 305 0.38 -2.14 10.72
N ASP A 306 1.30 -2.75 9.99
CA ASP A 306 2.37 -3.58 10.55
C ASP A 306 3.51 -2.70 11.08
N ARG A 307 3.68 -2.72 12.40
CA ARG A 307 4.65 -1.93 13.14
C ARG A 307 5.85 -2.74 13.62
N ARG A 308 5.99 -4.02 13.24
CA ARG A 308 7.05 -4.88 13.77
C ARG A 308 8.45 -4.31 13.50
N GLU A 309 8.72 -3.87 12.26
CA GLU A 309 10.01 -3.23 11.94
C GLU A 309 10.18 -1.89 12.67
N PHE A 310 9.12 -1.08 12.72
CA PHE A 310 9.11 0.19 13.46
C PHE A 310 9.48 0.02 14.93
N LEU A 311 8.84 -0.92 15.62
CA LEU A 311 9.06 -1.20 17.03
C LEU A 311 10.47 -1.76 17.28
N GLU A 312 10.96 -2.65 16.40
CA GLU A 312 12.34 -3.15 16.47
C GLU A 312 13.37 -2.04 16.30
N LYS A 313 13.20 -1.14 15.33
CA LYS A 313 14.10 0.00 15.16
C LYS A 313 13.99 1.01 16.30
N ALA A 314 12.79 1.26 16.81
CA ALA A 314 12.57 2.09 17.99
C ALA A 314 13.23 1.49 19.25
N LYS A 315 13.29 0.15 19.37
CA LYS A 315 14.07 -0.53 20.42
C LYS A 315 15.56 -0.28 20.25
N ALA A 316 16.08 -0.38 19.03
CA ALA A 316 17.49 -0.15 18.71
C ALA A 316 17.95 1.31 18.92
N LEU A 317 17.04 2.29 18.89
CA LEU A 317 17.37 3.71 19.14
C LEU A 317 18.07 3.96 20.48
N LYS A 318 17.76 3.16 21.51
CA LYS A 318 18.42 3.27 22.82
C LYS A 318 19.95 3.13 22.75
N LEU A 319 20.47 2.52 21.68
CA LEU A 319 21.89 2.27 21.47
C LEU A 319 22.54 3.28 20.51
N LEU A 320 21.77 4.19 19.90
CA LEU A 320 22.25 5.10 18.85
C LEU A 320 22.30 6.54 19.36
N LYS A 321 23.42 7.23 19.09
CA LYS A 321 23.52 8.67 19.31
C LYS A 321 22.80 9.40 18.16
N PRO A 322 21.85 10.30 18.44
CA PRO A 322 21.14 11.04 17.41
C PRO A 322 22.11 11.82 16.50
N PRO A 323 21.81 11.93 15.20
CA PRO A 323 22.63 12.72 14.28
C PRO A 323 22.66 14.18 14.75
N LYS A 324 23.85 14.81 14.69
CA LYS A 324 23.95 16.25 14.93
C LYS A 324 23.22 16.96 13.79
N PRO A 325 22.32 17.91 14.08
CA PRO A 325 21.62 18.67 13.06
C PRO A 325 22.67 19.43 12.25
N LYS A 326 22.57 19.37 10.93
CA LYS A 326 23.26 20.37 10.10
C LYS A 326 22.49 21.67 10.27
N LEU A 327 23.18 22.71 10.75
CA LEU A 327 22.64 24.07 10.72
C LEU A 327 22.18 24.39 9.29
N PRO A 328 21.03 25.06 9.09
CA PRO A 328 20.65 25.56 7.78
C PRO A 328 21.81 26.35 7.18
N GLN A 329 22.19 26.05 5.93
CA GLN A 329 23.31 26.70 5.24
C GLN A 329 23.11 28.22 5.05
N THR A 330 21.96 28.77 5.42
CA THR A 330 21.64 30.20 5.35
C THR A 330 22.23 31.06 6.47
N LEU A 331 22.83 30.50 7.53
CA LEU A 331 23.46 31.30 8.61
C LEU A 331 24.99 31.23 8.66
N ALA A 332 25.63 30.41 7.81
CA ALA A 332 27.10 30.29 7.78
C ALA A 332 27.81 31.48 7.08
N ARG A 333 27.08 32.39 6.42
CA ARG A 333 27.65 33.58 5.76
C ARG A 333 27.73 34.84 6.62
N ALA A 334 27.19 34.84 7.85
CA ALA A 334 27.13 36.05 8.69
C ALA A 334 28.24 36.16 9.77
N ARG A 335 29.23 35.27 9.79
CA ARG A 335 30.32 35.30 10.79
C ARG A 335 31.73 35.29 10.20
N GLY A 336 31.89 35.82 8.99
CA GLY A 336 33.19 35.87 8.31
C GLY A 336 33.37 37.11 7.46
N LYS A 337 33.12 38.30 8.01
CA LYS A 337 33.65 39.59 7.54
C LYS A 337 33.56 40.59 8.69
N GLY A 338 34.69 40.73 9.38
CA GLY A 338 34.94 41.68 10.46
C GLY A 338 36.45 41.68 10.67
N GLN A 339 37.15 42.25 9.69
CA GLN A 339 38.47 42.86 9.88
C GLN A 339 38.25 44.36 9.96
#